data_AF-A0A433WQW3-F1
#
_entry.id   AF-A0A433WQW3-F1
#
_cell.length_a   1.000
_cell.length_b   1.000
_cell.length_c   1.000
_cell.angle_alpha   90.00
_cell.angle_beta   90.00
_cell.angle_gamma   90.00
#
_symmetry.space_group_name_H-M   'P 1'
#
loop_
_entity.id
_entity.type
_entity.pdbx_description
1 polymer ?
#
loop_
_entity_poly.entity_id
_entity_poly.type
_entity_poly.pdbx_seq_one_letter_code
_entity_poly.pdbx_strand_id
1 'polypeptide(L)'
;MNVFNTVHTDLIGQDDGSLVILRQQELSDDFLANLRDERLASKNVREREYMKVASIPAAVFDLWCAQGLDPWNMEAKDIVARLRRDNLEAFLATSKEV
;
A
#
# COMPACT_ATOMS: atom_id res chain seq x y z
N MET A 1 -18.79 -9.59 3.00
CA MET A 1 -17.91 -9.33 1.84
C MET A 1 -16.55 -9.89 2.19
N ASN A 2 -16.17 -11.02 1.58
CA ASN A 2 -14.90 -11.68 1.87
C ASN A 2 -13.80 -11.02 1.04
N VAL A 3 -12.98 -10.21 1.67
CA VAL A 3 -11.74 -9.72 1.07
C VAL A 3 -10.70 -10.81 1.33
N PHE A 4 -10.51 -11.71 0.36
CA PHE A 4 -9.36 -12.62 0.41
C PHE A 4 -8.11 -11.76 0.16
N ASN A 5 -7.31 -11.57 1.21
CA ASN A 5 -6.07 -10.82 1.14
C ASN A 5 -4.95 -11.79 1.50
N THR A 6 -4.60 -12.65 0.55
CA THR A 6 -3.61 -13.71 0.78
C THR A 6 -2.25 -13.23 0.33
N VAL A 7 -1.26 -13.36 1.22
CA VAL A 7 0.14 -13.12 0.91
C VAL A 7 0.83 -14.47 0.75
N HIS A 8 1.50 -14.66 -0.37
CA HIS A 8 2.35 -15.81 -0.66
C HIS A 8 3.81 -15.40 -0.53
N THR A 9 4.59 -16.22 0.16
CA THR A 9 6.04 -16.02 0.32
C THR A 9 6.76 -17.26 -0.16
N ASP A 10 7.56 -17.10 -1.20
CA ASP A 10 8.40 -18.16 -1.75
C ASP A 10 9.88 -17.85 -1.48
N LEU A 11 10.64 -18.89 -1.17
CA LEU A 11 12.07 -18.84 -0.92
C LEU A 11 12.78 -19.51 -2.09
N ILE A 12 13.48 -18.72 -2.90
CA ILE A 12 14.15 -19.18 -4.12
C ILE A 12 15.65 -19.18 -3.85
N GLY A 13 16.25 -20.38 -3.77
CA GLY A 13 17.70 -20.55 -3.71
C GLY A 13 18.33 -20.33 -5.08
N GLN A 14 19.43 -19.58 -5.12
CA GLN A 14 20.24 -19.35 -6.33
C GLN A 14 21.49 -20.24 -6.32
N ASP A 15 22.06 -20.49 -7.51
CA ASP A 15 23.26 -21.33 -7.67
C ASP A 15 24.50 -20.79 -6.93
N ASP A 16 24.54 -19.49 -6.65
CA ASP A 16 25.60 -18.82 -5.88
C ASP A 16 25.42 -18.93 -4.35
N GLY A 17 24.38 -19.64 -3.89
CA GLY A 17 24.05 -19.79 -2.48
C GLY A 17 23.26 -18.62 -1.89
N SER A 18 22.89 -17.62 -2.69
CA SER A 18 22.01 -16.54 -2.25
C SER A 18 20.54 -16.99 -2.17
N LEU A 19 19.78 -16.33 -1.29
CA LEU A 19 18.36 -16.59 -1.09
C LEU A 19 17.55 -15.36 -1.52
N VAL A 20 16.66 -15.55 -2.49
CA VAL A 20 15.69 -14.53 -2.92
C VAL A 20 14.35 -14.83 -2.27
N ILE A 21 13.79 -13.85 -1.58
CA ILE A 21 12.44 -13.93 -1.01
C ILE A 21 11.47 -13.26 -1.98
N LEU A 22 10.58 -14.04 -2.58
CA LEU A 22 9.49 -13.53 -3.41
C LEU A 22 8.25 -13.37 -2.53
N ARG A 23 7.68 -12.16 -2.48
CA ARG A 23 6.38 -11.91 -1.86
C ARG A 23 5.37 -11.49 -2.91
N GLN A 24 4.27 -12.22 -3.00
CA GLN A 24 3.15 -11.91 -3.88
C GLN A 24 1.88 -11.73 -3.05
N GLN A 25 1.05 -10.75 -3.41
CA GLN A 25 -0.24 -10.54 -2.78
C GLN A 25 -1.30 -10.42 -3.86
N GLU A 26 -2.35 -11.22 -3.75
CA GLU A 26 -3.54 -11.07 -4.58
C GLU A 26 -4.44 -10.01 -3.93
N LEU A 27 -4.80 -8.99 -4.72
CA LEU A 27 -5.72 -7.93 -4.30
C LEU A 27 -7.03 -8.14 -5.05
N SER A 28 -8.15 -8.06 -4.33
CA SER A 28 -9.46 -8.09 -4.98
C SER A 28 -9.72 -6.80 -5.74
N ASP A 29 -10.50 -6.89 -6.83
CA ASP A 29 -10.94 -5.71 -7.57
C ASP A 29 -11.72 -4.74 -6.68
N ASP A 30 -12.52 -5.28 -5.77
CA ASP A 30 -13.27 -4.50 -4.78
C ASP A 30 -12.35 -3.65 -3.89
N PHE A 31 -11.15 -4.12 -3.56
CA PHE A 31 -10.21 -3.34 -2.75
C PHE A 31 -9.82 -2.04 -3.46
N LEU A 32 -9.44 -2.14 -4.73
CA LEU A 32 -9.06 -0.97 -5.55
C LEU A 32 -10.27 -0.08 -5.84
N ALA A 33 -11.43 -0.68 -6.13
CA ALA A 33 -12.67 0.06 -6.37
C ALA A 33 -13.07 0.87 -5.13
N ASN A 34 -13.04 0.26 -3.94
CA ASN A 34 -13.36 0.93 -2.70
C ASN A 34 -12.39 2.09 -2.41
N LEU A 35 -11.08 1.92 -2.62
CA LEU A 35 -10.12 3.01 -2.44
C LEU A 35 -10.34 4.15 -3.42
N ARG A 36 -10.67 3.84 -4.67
CA ARG A 36 -11.03 4.86 -5.66
C ARG A 36 -12.27 5.62 -5.21
N ASP A 37 -13.30 4.93 -4.75
CA ASP A 37 -14.57 5.53 -4.34
C ASP A 37 -14.41 6.38 -3.07
N GLU A 38 -13.64 5.90 -2.07
CA GLU A 38 -13.21 6.68 -0.90
C GLU A 38 -12.45 7.95 -1.31
N ARG A 39 -11.49 7.81 -2.25
CA ARG A 39 -10.70 8.93 -2.76
C ARG A 39 -11.55 9.97 -3.45
N LEU A 40 -12.57 9.57 -4.20
CA LEU A 40 -13.51 10.49 -4.84
C LEU A 40 -14.43 11.16 -3.81
N ALA A 41 -14.95 10.38 -2.85
CA ALA A 41 -15.80 10.88 -1.78
C ALA A 41 -15.08 11.89 -0.87
N SER A 42 -13.78 11.70 -0.64
CA SER A 42 -12.96 12.57 0.22
C SER A 42 -13.05 14.05 -0.16
N LYS A 43 -13.28 14.39 -1.44
CA LYS A 43 -13.42 15.79 -1.88
C LYS A 43 -14.68 16.47 -1.34
N ASN A 44 -15.75 15.70 -1.13
CA ASN A 44 -17.07 16.23 -0.79
C ASN A 44 -17.40 16.07 0.71
N VAL A 45 -16.61 15.28 1.44
CA VAL A 45 -16.81 15.03 2.86
C VAL A 45 -15.78 15.82 3.66
N ARG A 46 -16.21 16.52 4.71
CA ARG A 46 -15.29 17.11 5.69
C ARG A 46 -14.80 16.00 6.61
N GLU A 47 -13.53 15.66 6.49
CA GLU A 47 -12.87 14.73 7.44
C GLU A 47 -12.94 15.36 8.82
N ARG A 48 -13.28 14.55 9.83
CA ARG A 48 -13.39 15.01 11.21
C ARG A 48 -12.03 14.86 11.91
N GLU A 49 -11.95 14.00 12.92
CA GLU A 49 -10.73 13.84 13.72
C GLU A 49 -9.66 13.00 13.01
N TYR A 50 -10.07 12.10 12.11
CA TYR A 50 -9.19 11.22 11.37
C TYR A 50 -9.52 11.26 9.88
N MET A 51 -8.49 11.24 9.04
CA MET A 51 -8.59 11.11 7.60
C MET A 51 -7.81 9.87 7.15
N LYS A 52 -8.45 9.01 6.37
CA LYS A 52 -7.77 7.90 5.72
C LYS A 52 -7.00 8.41 4.50
N VAL A 53 -5.67 8.36 4.56
CA VAL A 53 -4.81 8.87 3.50
C VAL A 53 -4.52 7.82 2.43
N ALA A 54 -4.25 6.58 2.86
CA ALA A 54 -3.92 5.47 1.98
C ALA A 54 -4.28 4.13 2.64
N SER A 55 -4.32 3.06 1.85
CA SER A 55 -4.26 1.68 2.34
C SER A 55 -3.21 0.91 1.56
N ILE A 56 -2.09 0.65 2.24
CA ILE A 56 -0.90 0.04 1.64
C ILE A 56 -1.02 -1.48 1.77
N PRO A 57 -0.92 -2.25 0.68
CA PRO A 57 -0.85 -3.71 0.75
C PRO A 57 0.39 -4.17 1.53
N ALA A 58 0.27 -5.30 2.24
CA ALA A 58 1.36 -5.87 3.04
C ALA A 58 2.62 -6.15 2.20
N ALA A 59 2.47 -6.63 0.96
CA ALA A 59 3.62 -6.88 0.09
C ALA A 59 4.40 -5.59 -0.24
N VAL A 60 3.72 -4.45 -0.39
CA VAL A 60 4.35 -3.13 -0.62
C VAL A 60 5.03 -2.65 0.67
N PHE A 61 4.34 -2.80 1.81
CA PHE A 61 4.87 -2.46 3.12
C PHE A 61 6.18 -3.23 3.40
N ASP A 62 6.16 -4.55 3.20
CA ASP A 62 7.31 -5.43 3.42
C ASP A 62 8.47 -5.12 2.47
N LEU A 63 8.18 -4.76 1.22
CA LEU A 63 9.18 -4.31 0.26
C LEU A 63 9.88 -3.04 0.72
N TRP A 64 9.13 -2.07 1.26
CA TRP A 64 9.73 -0.85 1.80
C TRP A 64 10.59 -1.14 3.03
N CYS A 65 10.13 -2.00 3.95
CA CYS A 65 10.92 -2.45 5.08
C CYS A 65 12.23 -3.13 4.62
N ALA A 66 12.17 -3.96 3.58
CA ALA A 66 13.36 -4.62 3.01
C ALA A 66 14.34 -3.62 2.38
N GLN A 67 13.89 -2.43 1.98
CA GLN A 67 14.72 -1.33 1.50
C GLN A 67 15.27 -0.45 2.62
N GLY A 68 15.02 -0.81 3.89
CA GLY A 68 15.50 -0.06 5.06
C GLY A 68 14.62 1.13 5.46
N LEU A 69 13.38 1.20 4.98
CA LEU A 69 12.42 2.21 5.39
C LEU A 69 11.64 1.74 6.61
N ASP A 70 11.12 2.70 7.38
CA ASP A 70 10.25 2.42 8.53
C ASP A 70 8.88 3.10 8.32
N PRO A 71 7.94 2.45 7.60
CA PRO A 71 6.66 3.07 7.28
C PRO A 71 5.75 3.30 8.48
N TRP A 72 6.00 2.66 9.63
CA TRP A 72 5.24 2.90 10.85
C TRP A 72 5.49 4.29 11.43
N ASN A 73 6.68 4.85 11.19
CA ASN A 73 7.10 6.15 11.71
C ASN A 73 7.15 7.24 10.64
N MET A 74 6.76 6.94 9.40
CA MET A 74 6.68 7.95 8.34
C MET A 74 5.48 8.88 8.53
N GLU A 75 5.68 10.16 8.22
CA GLU A 75 4.55 11.08 8.11
C GLU A 75 3.68 10.73 6.92
N ALA A 76 2.37 11.00 7.02
CA ALA A 76 1.42 10.67 5.96
C ALA A 76 1.79 11.31 4.61
N LYS A 77 2.34 12.52 4.61
CA LYS A 77 2.81 13.22 3.39
C LYS A 77 3.96 12.47 2.69
N ASP A 78 4.86 11.87 3.46
CA ASP A 78 6.01 11.12 2.93
C ASP A 78 5.55 9.80 2.33
N ILE A 79 4.58 9.14 2.96
CA ILE A 79 3.89 7.97 2.41
C ILE A 79 3.23 8.33 1.08
N VAL A 80 2.50 9.46 1.00
CA VAL A 80 1.86 9.90 -0.24
C VAL A 80 2.89 10.16 -1.33
N ALA A 81 3.93 10.94 -1.03
CA ALA A 81 5.00 11.24 -1.97
C ALA A 81 5.67 9.96 -2.50
N ARG A 82 5.88 8.99 -1.61
CA ARG A 82 6.46 7.71 -1.96
C ARG A 82 5.56 6.86 -2.86
N LEU A 83 4.26 6.77 -2.55
CA LEU A 83 3.28 6.07 -3.39
C LEU A 83 3.26 6.67 -4.80
N ARG A 84 3.30 8.01 -4.93
CA ARG A 84 3.37 8.67 -6.24
C ARG A 84 4.67 8.33 -6.97
N ARG A 85 5.81 8.39 -6.28
CA ARG A 85 7.13 8.07 -6.85
C ARG A 85 7.21 6.65 -7.40
N ASP A 86 6.61 5.69 -6.70
CA ASP A 86 6.64 4.28 -7.06
C ASP A 86 5.48 3.89 -8.01
N ASN A 87 4.70 4.85 -8.54
CA ASN A 87 3.50 4.66 -9.39
C ASN A 87 2.38 3.83 -8.72
N LEU A 88 2.25 3.92 -7.40
CA LEU A 88 1.29 3.18 -6.57
C LEU A 88 0.12 4.07 -6.10
N GLU A 89 -0.26 5.06 -6.90
CA GLU A 89 -1.29 6.05 -6.54
C GLU A 89 -2.70 5.45 -6.36
N ALA A 90 -2.92 4.25 -6.90
CA ALA A 90 -4.16 3.50 -6.74
C ALA A 90 -4.45 3.14 -5.27
N PHE A 91 -3.43 3.14 -4.41
CA PHE A 91 -3.57 2.86 -2.98
C PHE A 91 -3.90 4.10 -2.13
N LEU A 92 -3.98 5.29 -2.74
CA LEU A 92 -4.38 6.51 -2.05
C LEU A 92 -5.90 6.54 -1.86
N ALA A 93 -6.33 6.90 -0.65
CA ALA A 93 -7.73 7.01 -0.25
C ALA A 93 -8.23 8.46 -0.17
N THR A 94 -7.39 9.45 -0.48
CA THR A 94 -7.76 10.87 -0.48
C THR A 94 -7.19 11.61 -1.69
N SER A 95 -7.93 12.60 -2.16
CA SER A 95 -7.46 13.56 -3.18
C SER A 95 -7.07 14.91 -2.57
N LYS A 96 -7.18 15.06 -1.25
CA LYS A 96 -6.79 16.27 -0.53
C LYS A 96 -5.27 16.38 -0.45
N GLU A 97 -4.79 17.60 -0.30
CA GLU A 97 -3.39 17.84 0.07
C GLU A 97 -3.18 17.38 1.52
N VAL A 98 -2.07 16.66 1.73
CA VAL A 98 -1.64 16.05 2.99
C VAL A 98 -0.29 16.62 3.37
#